data_AF-A0A354MVF3-F1
#
_entry.id   AF-A0A354MVF3-F1
#
_cell.length_a   1.000
_cell.length_b   1.000
_cell.length_c   1.000
_cell.angle_alpha   90.00
_cell.angle_beta   90.00
_cell.angle_gamma   90.00
#
_symmetry.space_group_name_H-M   'P 1'
#
loop_
_entity.id
_entity.type
_entity.pdbx_description
1 polymer ?
#
loop_
_entity_poly.entity_id
_entity_poly.type
_entity_poly.pdbx_seq_one_letter_code
_entity_poly.pdbx_strand_id
1 'polypeptide(L)'
;CIPWDAHDNLVGIIPPTWKAREKLPKDIICMNWYWSFGEAFDAELDGFSVVLGNFRGEAMQNFRHRTANGKGGMCSNWGATKPVYLQRNRIYFSMSYNDRLYWDASYDDTDDAQSAAVSAACFDELFAYRHPRGERGARALSVIHRTDASVKHHEFVDGVYAEGKEYMDEYLLGTYVISYEDGTEAHFDCILGETLASGDVKWYDRSVTAEKTEESQGTTRARVELRLAEVASSAVPFLAEGKIFYRTFFRDPHPEKKIASLSFLPREGAKGSVEVKELTVI
;
A
#
# COMPACT_ATOMS: atom_id res chain seq x y z
N CYS A 1 33.96 -21.15 -5.14
CA CYS A 1 33.84 -21.35 -3.69
C CYS A 1 34.33 -20.08 -3.02
N ILE A 2 33.55 -19.52 -2.11
CA ILE A 2 33.99 -18.41 -1.27
C ILE A 2 34.41 -19.04 0.06
N PRO A 3 35.66 -18.88 0.52
CA PRO A 3 36.06 -19.36 1.84
C PRO A 3 35.29 -18.58 2.90
N TRP A 4 34.66 -19.31 3.83
CA TRP A 4 33.99 -18.71 4.98
C TRP A 4 34.98 -18.68 6.13
N ASP A 5 35.28 -17.47 6.62
CA ASP A 5 36.31 -17.24 7.63
C ASP A 5 35.65 -16.72 8.91
N ALA A 6 35.79 -17.46 10.00
CA ALA A 6 35.43 -17.03 11.33
C ALA A 6 36.71 -17.05 12.16
N HIS A 7 37.23 -15.86 12.45
CA HIS A 7 38.46 -15.67 13.24
C HIS A 7 39.72 -16.30 12.63
N ASP A 8 40.00 -15.99 11.35
CA ASP A 8 41.22 -16.36 10.62
C ASP A 8 41.49 -17.89 10.57
N ASN A 9 40.44 -18.69 10.62
CA ASN A 9 40.51 -20.15 10.51
C ASN A 9 39.58 -20.61 9.39
N LEU A 10 40.14 -21.31 8.39
CA LEU A 10 39.36 -21.94 7.33
C LEU A 10 38.46 -23.04 7.92
N VAL A 11 37.21 -22.69 8.21
CA VAL A 11 36.21 -23.62 8.80
C VAL A 11 35.74 -24.65 7.77
N GLY A 12 35.85 -24.35 6.47
CA GLY A 12 35.59 -25.30 5.40
C GLY A 12 35.43 -24.64 4.03
N ILE A 13 35.47 -25.46 2.98
CA ILE A 13 35.13 -25.04 1.62
C ILE A 13 33.66 -25.38 1.40
N ILE A 14 32.79 -24.39 1.39
CA ILE A 14 31.39 -24.59 1.00
C ILE A 14 31.35 -24.65 -0.53
N PRO A 15 31.00 -25.81 -1.14
CA PRO A 15 30.85 -25.89 -2.58
C PRO A 15 29.69 -24.98 -3.02
N PRO A 16 29.72 -24.45 -4.26
CA PRO A 16 28.62 -23.64 -4.76
C PRO A 16 27.30 -24.43 -4.69
N THR A 17 26.30 -23.87 -4.01
CA THR A 17 25.01 -24.52 -3.76
C THR A 17 24.16 -24.65 -5.03
N TRP A 18 24.52 -23.98 -6.13
CA TRP A 18 23.79 -24.06 -7.40
C TRP A 18 23.70 -25.50 -7.95
N LYS A 19 24.71 -26.35 -7.72
CA LYS A 19 24.65 -27.78 -8.12
C LYS A 19 23.62 -28.57 -7.32
N ALA A 20 23.22 -28.11 -6.13
CA ALA A 20 22.18 -28.76 -5.36
C ALA A 20 20.81 -28.63 -6.03
N ARG A 21 20.58 -27.58 -6.84
CA ARG A 21 19.35 -27.37 -7.62
C ARG A 21 19.02 -28.55 -8.53
N GLU A 22 20.03 -29.13 -9.16
CA GLU A 22 19.88 -30.30 -10.05
C GLU A 22 19.44 -31.55 -9.29
N LYS A 23 19.71 -31.60 -7.98
CA LYS A 23 19.39 -32.73 -7.10
C LYS A 23 18.06 -32.57 -6.37
N LEU A 24 17.45 -31.38 -6.41
CA LEU A 24 16.14 -31.16 -5.80
C LEU A 24 15.05 -31.87 -6.60
N PRO A 25 14.09 -32.54 -5.94
CA PRO A 25 12.91 -33.08 -6.59
C PRO A 25 12.16 -31.98 -7.37
N LYS A 26 11.67 -32.29 -8.58
CA LYS A 26 11.02 -31.30 -9.47
C LYS A 26 9.53 -31.14 -9.23
N ASP A 27 8.96 -31.96 -8.35
CA ASP A 27 7.58 -31.92 -7.89
C ASP A 27 7.37 -30.97 -6.70
N ILE A 28 8.42 -30.30 -6.22
CA ILE A 28 8.29 -29.24 -5.22
C ILE A 28 7.82 -27.92 -5.83
N ILE A 29 7.18 -27.09 -5.01
CA ILE A 29 6.86 -25.70 -5.34
C ILE A 29 7.93 -24.80 -4.69
N CYS A 30 8.63 -24.03 -5.50
CA CYS A 30 9.58 -23.03 -5.05
C CYS A 30 8.84 -21.72 -4.72
N MET A 31 9.03 -21.22 -3.50
CA MET A 31 8.59 -19.87 -3.14
C MET A 31 9.71 -18.86 -3.47
N ASN A 32 9.53 -18.09 -4.54
CA ASN A 32 10.46 -17.03 -4.91
C ASN A 32 10.16 -15.77 -4.08
N TRP A 33 10.92 -15.55 -3.02
CA TRP A 33 10.82 -14.35 -2.18
C TRP A 33 11.55 -13.13 -2.76
N TYR A 34 12.42 -13.34 -3.75
CA TYR A 34 13.33 -12.33 -4.30
C TYR A 34 12.98 -11.93 -5.74
N TRP A 35 11.72 -12.10 -6.12
CA TRP A 35 11.20 -11.74 -7.45
C TRP A 35 11.46 -10.27 -7.84
N SER A 36 11.61 -9.38 -6.86
CA SER A 36 11.83 -7.94 -7.08
C SER A 36 13.23 -7.60 -7.57
N PHE A 37 14.18 -8.56 -7.53
CA PHE A 37 15.55 -8.40 -8.05
C PHE A 37 15.61 -8.45 -9.58
N GLY A 38 14.49 -8.77 -10.22
CA GLY A 38 14.31 -8.62 -11.66
C GLY A 38 14.27 -9.95 -12.42
N GLU A 39 13.85 -9.83 -13.67
CA GLU A 39 13.59 -10.95 -14.60
C GLU A 39 14.82 -11.81 -14.88
N ALA A 40 16.03 -11.23 -14.84
CA ALA A 40 17.29 -11.93 -15.11
C ALA A 40 17.55 -13.11 -14.16
N PHE A 41 16.90 -13.16 -13.00
CA PHE A 41 17.05 -14.24 -12.02
C PHE A 41 15.95 -15.30 -12.11
N ASP A 42 14.93 -15.11 -12.94
CA ASP A 42 13.80 -16.05 -13.00
C ASP A 42 14.24 -17.42 -13.57
N ALA A 43 15.21 -17.44 -14.49
CA ALA A 43 15.76 -18.67 -15.10
C ALA A 43 16.44 -19.61 -14.09
N GLU A 44 16.89 -19.09 -12.94
CA GLU A 44 17.43 -19.92 -11.86
C GLU A 44 16.38 -20.87 -11.26
N LEU A 45 15.10 -20.59 -11.49
CA LEU A 45 13.98 -21.40 -11.01
C LEU A 45 13.37 -22.27 -12.12
N ASP A 46 13.98 -22.33 -13.31
CA ASP A 46 13.49 -23.18 -14.40
C ASP A 46 13.36 -24.65 -13.97
N GLY A 47 12.29 -25.30 -14.41
CA GLY A 47 12.00 -26.68 -14.07
C GLY A 47 11.35 -26.89 -12.69
N PHE A 48 11.01 -25.82 -11.98
CA PHE A 48 10.18 -25.87 -10.77
C PHE A 48 8.86 -25.12 -10.99
N SER A 49 7.81 -25.53 -10.26
CA SER A 49 6.64 -24.66 -10.10
C SER A 49 6.98 -23.53 -9.12
N VAL A 50 6.65 -22.29 -9.47
CA VAL A 50 7.03 -21.12 -8.65
C VAL A 50 5.79 -20.41 -8.09
N VAL A 51 5.83 -20.03 -6.82
CA VAL A 51 4.91 -19.05 -6.22
C VAL A 51 5.71 -17.83 -5.76
N LEU A 52 5.24 -16.63 -6.05
CA LEU A 52 5.92 -15.40 -5.64
C LEU A 52 5.60 -15.08 -4.18
N GLY A 53 6.60 -15.13 -3.31
CA GLY A 53 6.48 -14.79 -1.88
C GLY A 53 6.64 -13.29 -1.65
N ASN A 54 5.94 -12.74 -0.65
CA ASN A 54 5.94 -11.29 -0.36
C ASN A 54 5.65 -10.44 -1.61
N PHE A 55 4.73 -10.90 -2.43
CA PHE A 55 4.49 -10.37 -3.75
C PHE A 55 3.66 -9.08 -3.71
N ARG A 56 4.15 -8.09 -4.45
CA ARG A 56 3.59 -6.76 -4.63
C ARG A 56 3.51 -6.51 -6.14
N GLY A 57 2.39 -6.87 -6.75
CA GLY A 57 2.23 -6.84 -8.20
C GLY A 57 2.43 -5.46 -8.81
N GLU A 58 2.11 -4.41 -8.05
CA GLU A 58 2.34 -3.02 -8.42
C GLU A 58 3.82 -2.65 -8.59
N ALA A 59 4.73 -3.52 -8.14
CA ALA A 59 6.17 -3.37 -8.25
C ALA A 59 6.83 -4.41 -9.17
N MET A 60 6.05 -5.24 -9.87
CA MET A 60 6.56 -6.12 -10.94
C MET A 60 6.29 -5.51 -12.32
N GLN A 61 7.14 -5.81 -13.28
CA GLN A 61 6.87 -5.64 -14.70
C GLN A 61 6.94 -7.01 -15.39
N ASN A 62 6.30 -7.10 -16.55
CA ASN A 62 6.24 -8.29 -17.38
C ASN A 62 5.65 -9.49 -16.61
N PHE A 63 4.67 -9.26 -15.73
CA PHE A 63 4.14 -10.28 -14.83
C PHE A 63 3.80 -11.57 -15.59
N ARG A 64 3.04 -11.49 -16.68
CA ARG A 64 2.64 -12.66 -17.46
C ARG A 64 3.81 -13.44 -18.04
N HIS A 65 4.82 -12.73 -18.53
CA HIS A 65 6.03 -13.36 -19.05
C HIS A 65 6.78 -14.09 -17.93
N ARG A 66 6.99 -13.40 -16.81
CA ARG A 66 7.73 -13.88 -15.64
C ARG A 66 7.02 -14.99 -14.87
N THR A 67 5.70 -15.08 -14.99
CA THR A 67 4.89 -16.13 -14.35
C THR A 67 4.32 -17.16 -15.31
N ALA A 68 4.86 -17.30 -16.53
CA ALA A 68 4.39 -18.32 -17.47
C ALA A 68 4.43 -19.74 -16.88
N ASN A 69 5.41 -20.03 -16.01
CA ASN A 69 5.53 -21.27 -15.24
C ASN A 69 5.10 -21.12 -13.76
N GLY A 70 4.56 -19.97 -13.39
CA GLY A 70 4.19 -19.59 -12.03
C GLY A 70 2.78 -20.06 -11.64
N LYS A 71 2.54 -20.08 -10.33
CA LYS A 71 1.25 -20.39 -9.69
C LYS A 71 0.60 -19.14 -9.07
N GLY A 72 1.08 -17.96 -9.43
CA GLY A 72 0.68 -16.68 -8.82
C GLY A 72 1.63 -16.24 -7.70
N GLY A 73 1.12 -15.43 -6.77
CA GLY A 73 1.88 -14.90 -5.65
C GLY A 73 1.02 -14.66 -4.42
N MET A 74 1.68 -14.35 -3.31
CA MET A 74 1.04 -14.05 -2.02
C MET A 74 1.61 -12.76 -1.44
N CYS A 75 0.73 -11.87 -0.99
CA CYS A 75 1.15 -10.73 -0.17
C CYS A 75 1.59 -11.24 1.21
N SER A 76 2.69 -10.71 1.73
CA SER A 76 3.13 -11.01 3.10
C SER A 76 2.95 -9.77 3.97
N ASN A 77 2.37 -9.96 5.15
CA ASN A 77 2.31 -8.94 6.19
C ASN A 77 3.04 -9.45 7.42
N TRP A 78 4.07 -8.72 7.85
CA TRP A 78 4.88 -9.07 9.02
C TRP A 78 4.44 -8.31 10.29
N GLY A 79 3.48 -7.39 10.14
CA GLY A 79 2.88 -6.64 11.24
C GLY A 79 1.61 -7.32 11.78
N ALA A 80 0.86 -6.59 12.61
CA ALA A 80 -0.44 -7.07 13.08
C ALA A 80 -1.43 -7.24 11.92
N THR A 81 -2.40 -8.14 12.07
CA THR A 81 -3.48 -8.38 11.09
C THR A 81 -4.69 -7.46 11.30
N LYS A 82 -4.54 -6.40 12.10
CA LYS A 82 -5.56 -5.37 12.30
C LYS A 82 -5.74 -4.54 11.03
N PRO A 83 -6.95 -4.03 10.73
CA PRO A 83 -7.21 -3.29 9.49
C PRO A 83 -6.26 -2.13 9.23
N VAL A 84 -5.94 -1.32 10.25
CA VAL A 84 -5.00 -0.20 10.10
C VAL A 84 -3.61 -0.67 9.66
N TYR A 85 -3.10 -1.80 10.15
CA TYR A 85 -1.79 -2.32 9.74
C TYR A 85 -1.82 -2.86 8.31
N LEU A 86 -2.87 -3.59 7.94
CA LEU A 86 -3.03 -4.09 6.57
C LEU A 86 -3.16 -2.94 5.56
N GLN A 87 -3.79 -1.85 5.97
CA GLN A 87 -3.87 -0.63 5.20
C GLN A 87 -2.51 0.09 5.13
N ARG A 88 -1.89 0.41 6.26
CA ARG A 88 -0.63 1.16 6.34
C ARG A 88 0.54 0.43 5.69
N ASN A 89 0.60 -0.91 5.76
CA ASN A 89 1.57 -1.74 5.03
C ASN A 89 1.14 -2.05 3.58
N ARG A 90 0.08 -1.37 3.11
CA ARG A 90 -0.49 -1.41 1.74
C ARG A 90 -0.92 -2.80 1.30
N ILE A 91 -1.13 -3.73 2.24
CA ILE A 91 -1.56 -5.11 1.96
C ILE A 91 -2.86 -5.09 1.17
N TYR A 92 -3.82 -4.26 1.57
CA TYR A 92 -5.10 -4.13 0.86
C TYR A 92 -4.91 -3.70 -0.59
N PHE A 93 -4.10 -2.68 -0.84
CA PHE A 93 -3.81 -2.22 -2.20
C PHE A 93 -3.17 -3.32 -3.03
N SER A 94 -2.10 -3.95 -2.54
CA SER A 94 -1.40 -5.00 -3.27
C SER A 94 -2.29 -6.21 -3.53
N MET A 95 -3.18 -6.60 -2.61
CA MET A 95 -4.14 -7.68 -2.84
C MET A 95 -5.12 -7.34 -3.96
N SER A 96 -5.69 -6.14 -3.95
CA SER A 96 -6.62 -5.69 -5.00
C SER A 96 -5.92 -5.57 -6.36
N TYR A 97 -4.66 -5.11 -6.39
CA TYR A 97 -3.89 -5.03 -7.63
C TYR A 97 -3.52 -6.42 -8.16
N ASN A 98 -3.09 -7.32 -7.27
CA ASN A 98 -2.75 -8.70 -7.62
C ASN A 98 -3.95 -9.47 -8.18
N ASP A 99 -5.17 -9.20 -7.68
CA ASP A 99 -6.40 -9.77 -8.23
C ASP A 99 -6.52 -9.52 -9.74
N ARG A 100 -6.22 -8.30 -10.20
CA ARG A 100 -6.20 -7.96 -11.63
C ARG A 100 -5.13 -8.70 -12.40
N LEU A 101 -3.92 -8.80 -11.84
CA LEU A 101 -2.83 -9.58 -12.47
C LEU A 101 -3.21 -11.06 -12.65
N TYR A 102 -3.93 -11.64 -11.69
CA TYR A 102 -4.24 -13.07 -11.68
C TYR A 102 -5.44 -13.43 -12.53
N TRP A 103 -6.48 -12.59 -12.53
CA TRP A 103 -7.78 -12.95 -13.06
C TRP A 103 -8.21 -12.19 -14.30
N ASP A 104 -7.59 -11.05 -14.60
CA ASP A 104 -7.85 -10.32 -15.85
C ASP A 104 -6.84 -10.72 -16.92
N ALA A 105 -7.27 -11.59 -17.86
CA ALA A 105 -6.46 -12.04 -19.00
C ALA A 105 -6.27 -10.97 -20.09
N SER A 106 -6.95 -9.82 -19.99
CA SER A 106 -6.73 -8.67 -20.89
C SER A 106 -5.70 -7.68 -20.34
N TYR A 107 -5.52 -7.62 -19.02
CA TYR A 107 -4.63 -6.65 -18.37
C TYR A 107 -3.13 -6.80 -18.74
N ASP A 108 -2.57 -5.82 -19.44
CA ASP A 108 -1.14 -5.76 -19.74
C ASP A 108 -0.42 -4.84 -18.75
N ASP A 109 0.36 -5.43 -17.83
CA ASP A 109 1.13 -4.65 -16.86
C ASP A 109 2.27 -3.86 -17.52
N THR A 110 2.60 -4.08 -18.80
CA THR A 110 3.57 -3.22 -19.51
C THR A 110 2.95 -1.93 -20.06
N ASP A 111 1.62 -1.85 -20.11
CA ASP A 111 0.88 -0.67 -20.53
C ASP A 111 0.66 0.27 -19.34
N ASP A 112 1.25 1.48 -19.42
CA ASP A 112 1.14 2.51 -18.39
C ASP A 112 -0.31 2.98 -18.16
N ALA A 113 -1.11 3.06 -19.24
CA ALA A 113 -2.50 3.53 -19.13
C ALA A 113 -3.37 2.49 -18.42
N GLN A 114 -3.19 1.21 -18.76
CA GLN A 114 -3.87 0.13 -18.05
C GLN A 114 -3.41 0.03 -16.60
N SER A 115 -2.11 0.18 -16.34
CA SER A 115 -1.57 0.17 -14.97
C SER A 115 -2.18 1.28 -14.11
N ALA A 116 -2.26 2.51 -14.65
CA ALA A 116 -2.89 3.64 -13.97
C ALA A 116 -4.39 3.41 -13.73
N ALA A 117 -5.10 2.84 -14.71
CA ALA A 117 -6.52 2.52 -14.60
C ALA A 117 -6.79 1.44 -13.53
N VAL A 118 -5.97 0.39 -13.49
CA VAL A 118 -6.03 -0.66 -12.46
C VAL A 118 -5.76 -0.06 -11.08
N SER A 119 -4.73 0.76 -10.93
CA SER A 119 -4.45 1.43 -9.65
C SER A 119 -5.61 2.29 -9.15
N ALA A 120 -6.23 3.07 -10.04
CA ALA A 120 -7.43 3.85 -9.70
C ALA A 120 -8.59 2.93 -9.27
N ALA A 121 -8.82 1.85 -10.02
CA ALA A 121 -9.87 0.88 -9.70
C ALA A 121 -9.66 0.20 -8.34
N CYS A 122 -8.41 -0.08 -7.95
CA CYS A 122 -8.10 -0.62 -6.62
C CYS A 122 -8.58 0.30 -5.50
N PHE A 123 -8.36 1.61 -5.62
CA PHE A 123 -8.87 2.57 -4.63
C PHE A 123 -10.39 2.57 -4.56
N ASP A 124 -11.07 2.66 -5.71
CA ASP A 124 -12.53 2.67 -5.78
C ASP A 124 -13.16 1.40 -5.21
N GLU A 125 -12.60 0.23 -5.52
CA GLU A 125 -13.11 -1.07 -5.07
C GLU A 125 -12.90 -1.29 -3.59
N LEU A 126 -11.70 -1.02 -3.07
CA LEU A 126 -11.40 -1.15 -1.64
C LEU A 126 -12.22 -0.16 -0.82
N PHE A 127 -12.40 1.06 -1.33
CA PHE A 127 -13.24 2.07 -0.69
C PHE A 127 -14.72 1.64 -0.69
N ALA A 128 -15.25 1.15 -1.81
CA ALA A 128 -16.61 0.62 -1.87
C ALA A 128 -16.80 -0.63 -1.00
N TYR A 129 -15.77 -1.47 -0.82
CA TYR A 129 -15.80 -2.62 0.07
C TYR A 129 -15.89 -2.19 1.54
N ARG A 130 -15.13 -1.17 1.96
CA ARG A 130 -15.20 -0.61 3.33
C ARG A 130 -16.48 0.18 3.58
N HIS A 131 -16.96 0.87 2.55
CA HIS A 131 -18.14 1.73 2.59
C HIS A 131 -19.21 1.21 1.59
N PRO A 132 -19.85 0.07 1.88
CA PRO A 132 -20.78 -0.55 0.94
C PRO A 132 -21.94 0.40 0.63
N ARG A 133 -22.25 0.54 -0.67
CA ARG A 133 -23.36 1.37 -1.22
C ARG A 133 -24.77 0.95 -0.74
N GLY A 134 -24.86 0.02 0.21
CA GLY A 134 -26.07 -0.60 0.73
C GLY A 134 -26.54 -0.09 2.10
N GLU A 135 -25.80 0.79 2.78
CA GLU A 135 -26.31 1.49 3.98
C GLU A 135 -27.23 2.64 3.58
N ARG A 136 -28.32 2.29 2.89
CA ARG A 136 -29.40 3.22 2.54
C ARG A 136 -29.99 3.76 3.84
N GLY A 137 -29.65 5.01 4.16
CA GLY A 137 -30.16 5.74 5.33
C GLY A 137 -29.15 6.05 6.42
N ALA A 138 -27.90 5.58 6.32
CA ALA A 138 -26.84 6.00 7.23
C ALA A 138 -26.30 7.36 6.77
N ARG A 139 -26.60 8.40 7.54
CA ARG A 139 -26.02 9.73 7.33
C ARG A 139 -24.50 9.64 7.54
N ALA A 140 -23.72 10.26 6.67
CA ALA A 140 -22.27 10.19 6.74
C ALA A 140 -21.62 11.54 6.46
N LEU A 141 -20.47 11.79 7.07
CA LEU A 141 -19.59 12.91 6.76
C LEU A 141 -18.75 12.57 5.53
N SER A 142 -18.87 13.38 4.49
CA SER A 142 -18.02 13.37 3.30
C SER A 142 -17.00 14.49 3.38
N VAL A 143 -15.73 14.14 3.23
CA VAL A 143 -14.63 15.10 3.24
C VAL A 143 -13.84 15.00 1.94
N ILE A 144 -13.60 16.14 1.30
CA ILE A 144 -12.60 16.29 0.25
C ILE A 144 -11.49 17.17 0.79
N HIS A 145 -10.28 16.63 0.86
CA HIS A 145 -9.15 17.30 1.50
C HIS A 145 -7.81 16.92 0.88
N ARG A 146 -6.77 17.66 1.25
CA ARG A 146 -5.36 17.34 0.97
C ARG A 146 -4.48 17.85 2.09
N THR A 147 -3.23 17.43 2.11
CA THR A 147 -2.20 18.00 2.97
C THR A 147 -0.90 18.20 2.22
N ASP A 148 -0.07 19.13 2.68
CA ASP A 148 1.35 19.21 2.30
C ASP A 148 2.24 18.34 3.22
N ALA A 149 1.69 17.79 4.31
CA ALA A 149 2.41 16.92 5.23
C ALA A 149 2.99 15.72 4.49
N SER A 150 4.29 15.51 4.65
CA SER A 150 5.00 14.42 4.00
C SER A 150 5.95 13.76 4.98
N VAL A 151 5.55 12.57 5.44
CA VAL A 151 6.40 11.66 6.22
C VAL A 151 6.87 10.54 5.30
N LYS A 152 8.15 10.17 5.39
CA LYS A 152 8.67 9.03 4.62
C LYS A 152 7.98 7.75 5.13
N HIS A 153 7.38 7.02 4.21
CA HIS A 153 6.77 5.73 4.53
C HIS A 153 7.79 4.73 5.10
N HIS A 154 7.35 3.97 6.09
CA HIS A 154 8.01 2.78 6.60
C HIS A 154 6.96 1.71 6.92
N GLU A 155 7.39 0.45 6.94
CA GLU A 155 6.51 -0.67 7.29
C GLU A 155 6.30 -0.72 8.81
N PHE A 156 5.07 -1.00 9.22
CA PHE A 156 4.66 -1.16 10.62
C PHE A 156 4.83 -2.63 11.04
N VAL A 157 6.08 -3.01 11.26
CA VAL A 157 6.54 -4.39 11.56
C VAL A 157 7.65 -4.33 12.63
N ASP A 158 8.04 -5.48 13.20
CA ASP A 158 9.23 -5.61 14.07
C ASP A 158 9.34 -4.56 15.20
N GLY A 159 8.22 -4.27 15.87
CA GLY A 159 8.15 -3.31 16.97
C GLY A 159 7.81 -1.88 16.56
N VAL A 160 7.50 -1.64 15.28
CA VAL A 160 6.94 -0.39 14.77
C VAL A 160 5.41 -0.50 14.72
N TYR A 161 4.72 0.34 15.50
CA TYR A 161 3.27 0.22 15.72
C TYR A 161 2.47 1.29 14.97
N ALA A 162 1.38 0.87 14.32
CA ALA A 162 0.39 1.74 13.69
C ALA A 162 -0.74 2.14 14.67
N GLU A 163 -0.39 2.34 15.95
CA GLU A 163 -1.32 2.69 17.02
C GLU A 163 -0.56 3.30 18.21
N GLY A 164 -1.31 3.88 19.15
CA GLY A 164 -0.75 4.43 20.38
C GLY A 164 -0.23 5.86 20.25
N LYS A 165 0.32 6.38 21.35
CA LYS A 165 0.65 7.81 21.48
C LYS A 165 1.70 8.28 20.47
N GLU A 166 2.79 7.53 20.32
CA GLU A 166 3.89 7.89 19.41
C GLU A 166 3.41 7.98 17.96
N TYR A 167 2.59 7.01 17.54
CA TYR A 167 1.95 7.01 16.24
C TYR A 167 1.04 8.24 16.06
N MET A 168 0.18 8.52 17.04
CA MET A 168 -0.70 9.69 16.94
C MET A 168 0.12 10.99 16.89
N ASP A 169 1.16 11.14 17.71
CA ASP A 169 2.08 12.29 17.69
C ASP A 169 2.73 12.52 16.33
N GLU A 170 3.02 11.44 15.61
CA GLU A 170 3.63 11.51 14.30
C GLU A 170 2.64 11.78 13.16
N TYR A 171 1.45 11.15 13.19
CA TYR A 171 0.57 11.06 12.02
C TYR A 171 -0.75 11.82 12.14
N LEU A 172 -1.21 12.21 13.34
CA LEU A 172 -2.47 12.97 13.49
C LEU A 172 -2.27 14.43 13.06
N LEU A 173 -3.03 14.85 12.05
CA LEU A 173 -3.00 16.21 11.51
C LEU A 173 -4.09 17.13 12.08
N GLY A 174 -5.16 16.56 12.63
CA GLY A 174 -6.28 17.28 13.20
C GLY A 174 -7.53 16.40 13.30
N THR A 175 -8.67 17.01 13.54
CA THR A 175 -9.93 16.31 13.80
C THR A 175 -11.08 17.01 13.06
N TYR A 176 -11.90 16.25 12.34
CA TYR A 176 -13.20 16.71 11.83
C TYR A 176 -14.24 16.63 12.94
N VAL A 177 -15.07 17.65 13.04
CA VAL A 177 -16.10 17.74 14.08
C VAL A 177 -17.48 17.99 13.46
N ILE A 178 -18.44 17.16 13.82
CA ILE A 178 -19.87 17.42 13.64
C ILE A 178 -20.40 17.92 14.99
N SER A 179 -20.86 19.16 15.05
CA SER A 179 -21.56 19.70 16.23
C SER A 179 -23.06 19.65 15.99
N TYR A 180 -23.84 19.13 16.94
CA TYR A 180 -25.29 19.01 16.85
C TYR A 180 -26.01 20.15 17.59
N GLU A 181 -27.27 20.42 17.23
CA GLU A 181 -28.08 21.48 17.85
C GLU A 181 -28.30 21.27 19.36
N ASP A 182 -28.22 20.03 19.86
CA ASP A 182 -28.32 19.70 21.29
C ASP A 182 -27.03 19.96 22.07
N GLY A 183 -25.97 20.46 21.41
CA GLY A 183 -24.67 20.76 21.99
C GLY A 183 -23.71 19.58 22.07
N THR A 184 -24.09 18.39 21.60
CA THR A 184 -23.18 17.24 21.51
C THR A 184 -22.31 17.30 20.26
N GLU A 185 -21.22 16.53 20.23
CA GLU A 185 -20.27 16.49 19.11
C GLU A 185 -19.85 15.07 18.73
N ALA A 186 -19.53 14.86 17.45
CA ALA A 186 -18.85 13.67 16.95
C ALA A 186 -17.51 14.06 16.33
N HIS A 187 -16.46 13.28 16.63
CA HIS A 187 -15.07 13.60 16.28
C HIS A 187 -14.48 12.49 15.41
N PHE A 188 -13.77 12.88 14.35
CA PHE A 188 -13.12 11.96 13.43
C PHE A 188 -11.69 12.41 13.15
N ASP A 189 -10.73 11.54 13.44
CA ASP A 189 -9.32 11.88 13.29
C ASP A 189 -8.89 11.96 11.82
N CYS A 190 -8.15 13.01 11.50
CA CYS A 190 -7.47 13.20 10.24
C CYS A 190 -6.02 12.71 10.37
N ILE A 191 -5.76 11.46 10.00
CA ILE A 191 -4.46 10.82 10.16
C ILE A 191 -3.77 10.67 8.80
N LEU A 192 -2.52 11.11 8.71
CA LEU A 192 -1.64 10.94 7.55
C LEU A 192 -1.33 9.46 7.31
N GLY A 193 -1.57 8.98 6.09
CA GLY A 193 -1.44 7.57 5.72
C GLY A 193 -2.69 6.74 6.00
N GLU A 194 -3.69 7.27 6.72
CA GLU A 194 -5.00 6.62 6.87
C GLU A 194 -6.08 7.36 6.11
N THR A 195 -6.39 8.60 6.48
CA THR A 195 -7.48 9.36 5.85
C THR A 195 -7.02 10.07 4.58
N LEU A 196 -5.75 10.45 4.51
CA LEU A 196 -5.17 11.12 3.36
C LEU A 196 -3.65 10.93 3.37
N ALA A 197 -3.04 11.10 2.21
CA ALA A 197 -1.60 11.18 2.07
C ALA A 197 -1.22 12.58 1.55
N SER A 198 0.08 12.83 1.38
CA SER A 198 0.55 14.11 0.83
C SER A 198 -0.09 14.39 -0.54
N GLY A 199 -0.53 15.62 -0.78
CA GLY A 199 -1.07 16.07 -2.06
C GLY A 199 0.00 16.39 -3.11
N ASP A 200 1.28 16.37 -2.70
CA ASP A 200 2.44 16.77 -3.50
C ASP A 200 3.22 15.57 -4.07
N VAL A 201 2.57 14.41 -4.10
CA VAL A 201 3.14 13.18 -4.67
C VAL A 201 2.68 12.95 -6.10
N LYS A 202 3.45 12.15 -6.83
CA LYS A 202 3.02 11.67 -8.15
C LYS A 202 1.98 10.58 -7.98
N TRP A 203 0.92 10.65 -8.78
CA TRP A 203 -0.13 9.63 -8.85
C TRP A 203 0.42 8.27 -9.25
N TYR A 204 1.15 8.26 -10.36
CA TYR A 204 1.75 7.09 -10.98
C TYR A 204 3.07 7.51 -11.63
N ASP A 205 4.06 6.64 -11.59
CA ASP A 205 5.29 6.75 -12.36
C ASP A 205 5.57 5.44 -13.08
N ARG A 206 6.40 5.50 -14.13
CA ARG A 206 6.90 4.28 -14.76
C ARG A 206 7.67 3.48 -13.74
N SER A 207 7.49 2.17 -13.76
CA SER A 207 8.36 1.29 -13.00
C SER A 207 9.76 1.39 -13.58
N VAL A 208 10.73 1.59 -12.67
CA VAL A 208 12.15 1.68 -13.01
C VAL A 208 12.87 0.66 -12.14
N THR A 209 13.66 -0.19 -12.76
CA THR A 209 14.64 -1.01 -12.04
C THR A 209 15.72 -0.07 -11.52
N ALA A 210 15.84 0.04 -10.19
CA ALA A 210 16.90 0.83 -9.60
C ALA A 210 18.26 0.31 -10.06
N GLU A 211 19.20 1.22 -10.33
CA GLU A 211 20.55 0.83 -10.72
C GLU A 211 21.17 -0.08 -9.66
N LYS A 212 21.85 -1.12 -10.14
CA LYS A 212 22.63 -2.02 -9.30
C LYS A 212 23.77 -1.23 -8.66
N THR A 213 23.85 -1.26 -7.34
CA THR A 213 24.97 -0.72 -6.57
C THR A 213 25.84 -1.86 -6.04
N GLU A 214 26.98 -1.54 -5.41
CA GLU A 214 27.78 -2.55 -4.70
C GLU A 214 26.99 -3.25 -3.57
N GLU A 215 25.98 -2.56 -3.01
CA GLU A 215 25.18 -3.01 -1.87
C GLU A 215 23.79 -3.54 -2.26
N SER A 216 23.32 -3.29 -3.49
CA SER A 216 21.98 -3.67 -3.95
C SER A 216 22.03 -4.21 -5.37
N GLN A 217 21.40 -5.36 -5.61
CA GLN A 217 21.30 -5.93 -6.97
C GLN A 217 20.38 -5.13 -7.90
N GLY A 218 19.83 -4.00 -7.44
CA GLY A 218 18.79 -3.25 -8.14
C GLY A 218 17.42 -3.87 -7.88
N THR A 219 16.45 -3.07 -7.46
CA THR A 219 15.07 -3.54 -7.24
C THR A 219 14.12 -2.76 -8.12
N THR A 220 13.09 -3.44 -8.64
CA THR A 220 12.03 -2.77 -9.40
C THR A 220 11.20 -1.91 -8.44
N ARG A 221 11.13 -0.62 -8.72
CA ARG A 221 10.31 0.31 -7.92
C ARG A 221 8.83 0.15 -8.26
N ALA A 222 7.99 0.31 -7.24
CA ALA A 222 6.54 0.37 -7.40
C ALA A 222 6.14 1.52 -8.33
N ARG A 223 5.15 1.26 -9.19
CA ARG A 223 4.60 2.27 -10.12
C ARG A 223 3.69 3.28 -9.43
N VAL A 224 3.09 2.85 -8.33
CA VAL A 224 2.26 3.68 -7.47
C VAL A 224 3.12 4.23 -6.35
N GLU A 225 3.00 5.52 -6.07
CA GLU A 225 3.67 6.11 -4.91
C GLU A 225 3.19 5.41 -3.63
N LEU A 226 4.15 4.94 -2.84
CA LEU A 226 3.90 4.14 -1.65
C LEU A 226 2.93 4.82 -0.68
N ARG A 227 3.09 6.13 -0.47
CA ARG A 227 2.22 6.96 0.38
C ARG A 227 0.79 7.03 -0.12
N LEU A 228 0.56 7.00 -1.44
CA LEU A 228 -0.79 6.93 -2.00
C LEU A 228 -1.44 5.59 -1.68
N ALA A 229 -0.71 4.49 -1.85
CA ALA A 229 -1.24 3.16 -1.58
C ALA A 229 -1.60 2.93 -0.09
N GLU A 230 -1.01 3.68 0.85
CA GLU A 230 -1.33 3.59 2.30
C GLU A 230 -2.78 3.94 2.61
N VAL A 231 -3.41 4.83 1.84
CA VAL A 231 -4.79 5.26 2.12
C VAL A 231 -5.85 4.35 1.49
N ALA A 232 -5.41 3.29 0.80
CA ALA A 232 -6.31 2.37 0.14
C ALA A 232 -7.28 1.73 1.15
N SER A 233 -8.56 1.66 0.78
CA SER A 233 -9.74 1.30 1.59
C SER A 233 -10.45 2.44 2.33
N SER A 234 -9.74 3.43 2.85
CA SER A 234 -10.35 4.52 3.64
C SER A 234 -10.52 5.81 2.86
N ALA A 235 -9.75 6.00 1.79
CA ALA A 235 -9.82 7.18 0.96
C ALA A 235 -9.73 6.84 -0.53
N VAL A 236 -10.38 7.66 -1.35
CA VAL A 236 -10.23 7.66 -2.80
C VAL A 236 -9.42 8.89 -3.20
N PRO A 237 -8.15 8.74 -3.64
CA PRO A 237 -7.39 9.85 -4.17
C PRO A 237 -7.96 10.28 -5.53
N PHE A 238 -7.78 11.53 -5.93
CA PHE A 238 -8.01 12.01 -7.30
C PHE A 238 -7.19 13.28 -7.58
N LEU A 239 -6.84 13.51 -8.85
CA LEU A 239 -6.11 14.71 -9.27
C LEU A 239 -7.10 15.87 -9.48
N ALA A 240 -6.87 16.99 -8.80
CA ALA A 240 -7.57 18.24 -9.03
C ALA A 240 -6.60 19.41 -8.84
N GLU A 241 -6.67 20.42 -9.71
CA GLU A 241 -5.84 21.64 -9.60
C GLU A 241 -4.32 21.33 -9.55
N GLY A 242 -3.89 20.26 -10.22
CA GLY A 242 -2.49 19.83 -10.24
C GLY A 242 -1.99 19.21 -8.93
N LYS A 243 -2.89 18.90 -7.98
CA LYS A 243 -2.59 18.29 -6.69
C LYS A 243 -3.45 17.05 -6.46
N ILE A 244 -2.99 16.15 -5.60
CA ILE A 244 -3.80 15.01 -5.17
C ILE A 244 -4.70 15.43 -4.02
N PHE A 245 -6.00 15.29 -4.21
CA PHE A 245 -7.02 15.38 -3.17
C PHE A 245 -7.51 13.98 -2.84
N TYR A 246 -8.09 13.83 -1.66
CA TYR A 246 -8.62 12.57 -1.17
C TYR A 246 -10.06 12.78 -0.75
N ARG A 247 -10.92 11.83 -1.12
CA ARG A 247 -12.28 11.73 -0.60
C ARG A 247 -12.31 10.67 0.49
N THR A 248 -12.83 11.02 1.67
CA THR A 248 -13.04 10.10 2.79
C THR A 248 -14.47 10.15 3.30
N PHE A 249 -14.92 9.05 3.91
CA PHE A 249 -16.23 8.96 4.55
C PHE A 249 -16.11 8.52 6.00
N PHE A 250 -16.83 9.22 6.86
CA PHE A 250 -17.02 8.83 8.26
C PHE A 250 -18.51 8.65 8.53
N ARG A 251 -18.86 7.56 9.22
CA ARG A 251 -20.26 7.36 9.62
C ARG A 251 -20.60 8.34 10.72
N ASP A 252 -21.73 9.04 10.55
CA ASP A 252 -22.30 9.84 11.62
C ASP A 252 -22.81 8.87 12.73
N PRO A 253 -22.30 8.95 13.97
CA PRO A 253 -22.78 8.10 15.07
C PRO A 253 -24.18 8.48 15.57
N HIS A 254 -24.69 9.66 15.18
CA HIS A 254 -25.95 10.24 15.63
C HIS A 254 -26.80 10.74 14.43
N PRO A 255 -27.15 9.87 13.47
CA PRO A 255 -27.87 10.26 12.26
C PRO A 255 -29.25 10.88 12.54
N GLU A 256 -29.83 10.61 13.71
CA GLU A 256 -31.10 11.15 14.18
C GLU A 256 -31.03 12.62 14.64
N LYS A 257 -29.84 13.10 15.00
CA LYS A 257 -29.67 14.46 15.54
C LYS A 257 -29.63 15.49 14.43
N LYS A 258 -29.96 16.75 14.73
CA LYS A 258 -29.78 17.85 13.77
C LYS A 258 -28.37 18.42 13.89
N ILE A 259 -27.72 18.59 12.74
CA ILE A 259 -26.37 19.14 12.66
C ILE A 259 -26.45 20.66 12.72
N ALA A 260 -25.71 21.25 13.65
CA ALA A 260 -25.55 22.70 13.76
C ALA A 260 -24.39 23.20 12.90
N SER A 261 -23.26 22.51 12.91
CA SER A 261 -22.07 22.89 12.14
C SER A 261 -21.14 21.73 11.85
N LEU A 262 -20.32 21.91 10.82
CA LEU A 262 -19.21 21.03 10.46
C LEU A 262 -17.92 21.85 10.50
N SER A 263 -16.85 21.28 11.06
CA SER A 263 -15.56 21.98 11.12
C SER A 263 -14.38 21.02 11.06
N PHE A 264 -13.20 21.58 10.77
CA PHE A 264 -11.92 20.90 10.93
C PHE A 264 -11.07 21.67 11.93
N LEU A 265 -10.59 20.95 12.95
CA LEU A 265 -9.73 21.48 13.99
C LEU A 265 -8.30 20.98 13.74
N PRO A 266 -7.38 21.82 13.21
CA PRO A 266 -6.00 21.41 13.00
C PRO A 266 -5.32 21.11 14.33
N ARG A 267 -4.46 20.09 14.35
CA ARG A 267 -3.68 19.77 15.53
C ARG A 267 -2.50 20.74 15.67
N GLU A 268 -2.30 21.29 16.85
CA GLU A 268 -1.11 22.07 17.17
C GLU A 268 0.16 21.22 17.01
N GLY A 269 1.14 21.73 16.26
CA GLY A 269 2.41 21.04 16.00
C GLY A 269 2.35 19.93 14.95
N ALA A 270 1.26 19.81 14.17
CA ALA A 270 1.17 18.86 13.07
C ALA A 270 2.30 19.07 12.04
N LYS A 271 2.74 17.98 11.39
CA LYS A 271 3.84 17.97 10.40
C LYS A 271 3.46 18.59 9.03
N GLY A 272 2.33 19.26 8.94
CA GLY A 272 1.86 19.97 7.76
C GLY A 272 0.46 20.55 7.96
N SER A 273 -0.02 21.23 6.92
CA SER A 273 -1.33 21.86 6.87
C SER A 273 -2.33 20.98 6.13
N VAL A 274 -3.59 20.97 6.59
CA VAL A 274 -4.70 20.29 5.91
C VAL A 274 -5.57 21.34 5.25
N GLU A 275 -5.76 21.19 3.95
CA GLU A 275 -6.70 21.98 3.16
C GLU A 275 -7.97 21.16 2.97
N VAL A 276 -9.09 21.65 3.52
CA VAL A 276 -10.41 21.03 3.37
C VAL A 276 -11.16 21.79 2.27
N LYS A 277 -11.32 21.14 1.13
CA LYS A 277 -12.03 21.69 -0.04
C LYS A 277 -13.54 21.54 0.08
N GLU A 278 -13.99 20.42 0.63
CA GLU A 278 -15.40 20.15 0.88
C GLU A 278 -15.56 19.38 2.19
N LEU A 279 -16.55 19.79 2.99
CA LEU A 279 -16.95 19.11 4.22
C LEU A 279 -18.48 19.12 4.26
N THR A 280 -19.09 17.99 3.91
CA THR A 280 -20.53 17.87 3.68
C THR A 280 -21.08 16.61 4.32
N VAL A 281 -22.40 16.57 4.50
CA VAL A 281 -23.10 15.40 5.03
C VAL A 281 -23.96 14.82 3.92
N ILE A 282 -23.87 13.51 3.73
CA ILE A 282 -24.54 12.73 2.67
C ILE A 282 -25.45 11.65 3.26
#